data_AF-A0A2S9GFG8-F1
#
_entry.id   AF-A0A2S9GFG8-F1
#
_cell.length_a   1.000
_cell.length_b   1.000
_cell.length_c   1.000
_cell.angle_alpha   90.00
_cell.angle_beta   90.00
_cell.angle_gamma   90.00
#
_symmetry.space_group_name_H-M   'P 1'
#
loop_
_entity.id
_entity.type
_entity.pdbx_description
1 polymer ?
#
loop_
_entity_poly.entity_id
_entity_poly.type
_entity_poly.pdbx_seq_one_letter_code
_entity_poly.pdbx_strand_id
1 'polypeptide(L)'
;AHGALLISDEVMTGFRVSRAGWYGVDPVDADLFTFGKVMSGGLPAAAFGGRADVMRRLAPLGPVYQAGTLSGNPVAMAAGLATLR
;
A
#
# COMPACT_ATOMS: atom_id res chain seq x y z
N ALA A 1 -3.43 -5.07 23.79
CA ALA A 1 -3.80 -5.53 22.43
C ALA A 1 -3.59 -7.03 22.34
N HIS A 2 -4.52 -7.77 21.74
CA HIS A 2 -4.60 -9.25 21.76
C HIS A 2 -3.69 -9.96 20.73
N GLY A 3 -2.63 -9.29 20.25
CA GLY A 3 -1.72 -9.84 19.22
C GLY A 3 -2.26 -9.83 17.79
N ALA A 4 -3.46 -9.27 17.55
CA ALA A 4 -3.98 -9.05 16.21
C ALA A 4 -3.25 -7.87 15.52
N LEU A 5 -3.11 -7.96 14.20
CA LEU A 5 -2.59 -6.87 13.38
C LEU A 5 -3.73 -5.94 12.98
N LEU A 6 -3.49 -4.63 13.06
CA LEU A 6 -4.37 -3.60 12.55
C LEU A 6 -3.99 -3.27 11.09
N ILE A 7 -4.96 -3.36 10.18
CA ILE A 7 -4.79 -3.03 8.77
C ILE A 7 -5.64 -1.79 8.45
N SER A 8 -5.01 -0.73 7.98
CA SER A 8 -5.69 0.45 7.46
C SER A 8 -5.91 0.28 5.94
N ASP A 9 -7.17 0.14 5.51
CA ASP A 9 -7.48 0.11 4.09
C ASP A 9 -7.56 1.53 3.53
N GLU A 10 -6.47 1.94 2.88
CA GLU A 10 -6.32 3.26 2.29
C GLU A 10 -6.47 3.23 0.76
N VAL A 11 -7.13 2.21 0.20
CA VAL A 11 -7.34 2.12 -1.25
C VAL A 11 -8.18 3.30 -1.77
N MET A 12 -9.13 3.81 -0.98
CA MET A 12 -9.92 4.99 -1.34
C MET A 12 -9.40 6.29 -0.70
N THR A 13 -9.00 6.24 0.56
CA THR A 13 -8.59 7.43 1.33
C THR A 13 -7.16 7.87 1.02
N GLY A 14 -6.27 6.92 0.71
CA GLY A 14 -4.86 7.15 0.42
C GLY A 14 -4.67 8.15 -0.71
N PHE A 15 -3.88 9.20 -0.43
CA PHE A 15 -3.59 10.31 -1.36
C PHE A 15 -4.83 11.09 -1.84
N ARG A 16 -6.01 10.83 -1.27
CA ARG A 16 -7.28 11.49 -1.62
C ARG A 16 -7.71 12.47 -0.54
N VAL A 17 -7.85 11.99 0.69
CA VAL A 17 -8.38 12.82 1.79
C VAL A 17 -7.32 13.76 2.35
N SER A 18 -6.05 13.40 2.21
CA SER A 18 -4.89 14.26 2.40
C SER A 18 -3.71 13.73 1.57
N ARG A 19 -2.60 14.48 1.50
CA ARG A 19 -1.36 14.00 0.85
C ARG A 19 -0.83 12.71 1.49
N ALA A 20 -1.10 12.48 2.77
CA ALA A 20 -0.72 11.27 3.50
C ALA A 20 -1.89 10.27 3.68
N GLY A 21 -3.03 10.46 3.01
CA GLY A 21 -4.23 9.64 3.23
C GLY A 21 -4.98 9.97 4.51
N TRP A 22 -5.77 9.01 5.02
CA TRP A 22 -6.47 9.12 6.30
C TRP A 22 -5.48 9.27 7.46
N TYR A 23 -4.32 8.62 7.37
CA TYR A 23 -3.23 8.79 8.33
C TYR A 23 -2.84 10.26 8.58
N GLY A 24 -2.90 11.12 7.55
CA GLY A 24 -2.61 12.55 7.71
C GLY A 24 -3.72 13.37 8.36
N VAL A 25 -4.93 12.81 8.50
CA VAL A 25 -6.10 13.46 9.09
C VAL A 25 -6.28 13.02 10.54
N ASP A 26 -6.31 11.71 10.76
CA ASP A 26 -6.43 11.08 12.07
C ASP A 26 -5.47 9.87 12.13
N PRO A 27 -4.22 10.09 12.61
CA PRO A 27 -3.19 9.06 12.59
C PRO A 27 -3.59 7.84 13.41
N VAL A 28 -3.57 6.68 12.76
CA VAL A 28 -3.77 5.38 13.40
C VAL A 28 -2.46 4.60 13.37
N ASP A 29 -2.07 4.02 14.51
CA ASP A 29 -0.90 3.14 14.63
C ASP A 29 -1.22 1.75 14.03
N ALA A 30 -1.43 1.71 12.71
CA ALA A 30 -1.72 0.50 11.97
C ALA A 30 -0.43 -0.26 11.64
N ASP A 31 -0.48 -1.59 11.70
CA ASP A 31 0.64 -2.45 11.37
C ASP A 31 0.87 -2.56 9.86
N LEU A 32 -0.21 -2.45 9.08
CA LEU A 32 -0.22 -2.56 7.63
C LEU A 32 -1.20 -1.55 7.00
N PHE A 33 -0.90 -1.18 5.76
CA PHE A 33 -1.67 -0.28 4.92
C PHE A 33 -1.87 -0.88 3.54
N THR A 34 -3.01 -0.62 2.91
CA THR A 34 -3.28 -0.98 1.50
C THR A 34 -3.56 0.27 0.67
N PHE A 35 -3.13 0.28 -0.58
CA PHE A 35 -3.25 1.41 -1.50
C PHE A 35 -3.66 0.96 -2.90
N GLY A 36 -4.33 1.86 -3.62
CA GLY A 36 -4.71 1.68 -5.01
C GLY A 36 -5.32 2.97 -5.55
N LYS A 37 -6.17 2.87 -6.57
CA LYS A 37 -6.94 3.98 -7.15
C LYS A 37 -6.06 5.20 -7.48
N VAL A 38 -6.00 6.19 -6.60
CA VAL A 38 -5.22 7.42 -6.79
C VAL A 38 -3.74 7.12 -6.94
N MET A 39 -3.23 6.13 -6.21
CA MET A 39 -1.80 5.78 -6.19
C MET A 39 -1.23 5.47 -7.58
N SER A 40 -2.03 4.96 -8.50
CA SER A 40 -1.59 4.50 -9.81
C SER A 40 -1.97 5.43 -10.98
N GLY A 41 -2.56 6.60 -10.70
CA GLY A 41 -2.87 7.59 -11.74
C GLY A 41 -3.86 7.10 -12.81
N GLY A 42 -4.80 6.23 -12.43
CA GLY A 42 -5.82 5.70 -13.35
C GLY A 42 -5.47 4.37 -14.03
N LEU A 43 -4.27 3.83 -13.78
CA LEU A 43 -3.83 2.54 -14.31
C LEU A 43 -4.04 1.41 -13.28
N PRO A 44 -4.12 0.13 -13.69
CA PRO A 44 -4.19 -0.98 -12.75
C PRO A 44 -2.88 -1.15 -11.96
N ALA A 45 -2.88 -0.68 -10.72
CA ALA A 45 -1.86 -1.02 -9.72
C ALA A 45 -2.41 -0.84 -8.30
N ALA A 46 -1.89 -1.66 -7.39
CA ALA A 46 -2.18 -1.67 -5.98
C ALA A 46 -0.90 -1.98 -5.21
N ALA A 47 -0.85 -1.58 -3.95
CA ALA A 47 0.29 -1.84 -3.07
C ALA A 47 -0.21 -2.13 -1.66
N PHE A 48 0.60 -2.83 -0.89
CA PHE A 48 0.44 -2.97 0.55
C PHE A 48 1.81 -2.90 1.21
N GLY A 49 1.87 -2.39 2.43
CA GLY A 49 3.10 -2.17 3.15
C GLY A 49 2.86 -1.89 4.63
N GLY A 50 3.93 -1.82 5.42
CA GLY A 50 3.84 -1.55 6.85
C GLY A 50 5.06 -2.07 7.58
N ARG A 51 4.84 -2.59 8.80
CA ARG A 51 5.90 -3.10 9.67
C ARG A 51 6.86 -4.07 8.98
N ALA A 52 8.16 -3.81 9.11
CA ALA A 52 9.19 -4.57 8.40
C ALA A 52 9.27 -6.05 8.82
N ASP A 53 8.99 -6.38 10.08
CA ASP A 53 8.93 -7.77 10.55
C ASP A 53 7.77 -8.56 9.94
N VAL A 54 6.64 -7.89 9.69
CA VAL A 54 5.50 -8.49 8.98
C VAL A 54 5.80 -8.62 7.48
N MET A 55 6.31 -7.56 6.84
CA MET A 55 6.61 -7.56 5.40
C MET A 55 7.71 -8.55 5.00
N ARG A 56 8.68 -8.83 5.89
CA ARG A 56 9.70 -9.87 5.67
C ARG A 56 9.16 -11.30 5.57
N ARG A 57 7.89 -11.53 5.93
CA ARG A 57 7.26 -12.84 5.73
C ARG A 57 6.92 -13.13 4.28
N LEU A 58 6.86 -12.12 3.40
CA LEU A 58 6.56 -12.31 1.99
C LEU A 58 7.70 -13.02 1.24
N ALA A 59 7.34 -13.88 0.29
CA ALA A 59 8.29 -14.42 -0.68
C ALA A 59 8.96 -13.29 -1.49
N PRO A 60 10.25 -13.40 -1.86
CA PRO A 60 11.13 -14.55 -1.63
C PRO A 60 11.83 -14.57 -0.25
N LEU A 61 11.56 -13.59 0.63
CA LEU A 61 12.24 -13.46 1.93
C LEU A 61 11.68 -14.38 3.01
N GLY A 62 10.41 -14.72 2.91
CA GLY A 62 9.71 -15.55 3.88
C GLY A 62 8.68 -16.49 3.24
N PRO A 63 7.95 -17.25 4.07
CA PRO A 63 7.11 -18.35 3.62
C PRO A 63 5.74 -17.93 3.07
N VAL A 64 5.35 -16.66 3.16
CA VAL A 64 4.05 -16.17 2.69
C VAL A 64 4.15 -15.82 1.21
N TYR A 65 3.59 -16.69 0.36
CA TYR A 65 3.66 -16.51 -1.09
C TYR A 65 2.75 -15.37 -1.57
N GLN A 66 3.32 -14.43 -2.30
CA GLN A 66 2.61 -13.41 -3.07
C GLN A 66 3.41 -13.14 -4.34
N ALA A 67 2.74 -13.12 -5.48
CA ALA A 67 3.34 -12.81 -6.78
C ALA A 67 2.32 -12.13 -7.70
N GLY A 68 2.80 -11.55 -8.80
CA GLY A 68 1.96 -11.01 -9.87
C GLY A 68 2.78 -10.62 -11.09
N THR A 69 2.46 -11.18 -12.25
CA THR A 69 3.22 -10.98 -13.51
C THR A 69 3.31 -9.51 -13.93
N LEU A 70 2.25 -8.74 -13.68
CA LEU A 70 2.17 -7.31 -14.03
C LEU A 70 2.32 -6.38 -12.83
N SER A 71 2.63 -6.92 -11.65
CA SER A 71 2.92 -6.12 -10.46
C SER A 71 4.16 -5.26 -10.72
N GLY A 72 4.06 -3.95 -10.47
CA GLY A 72 5.16 -3.03 -10.71
C GLY A 72 5.45 -2.75 -12.19
N ASN A 73 4.50 -2.98 -13.11
CA ASN A 73 4.71 -2.67 -14.53
C ASN A 73 5.06 -1.18 -14.74
N PRO A 74 5.96 -0.86 -15.69
CA PRO A 74 6.55 0.48 -15.80
C PRO A 74 5.55 1.57 -16.14
N VAL A 75 4.47 1.25 -16.88
CA VAL A 75 3.45 2.25 -17.25
C VAL A 75 2.65 2.69 -16.02
N ALA A 76 2.18 1.74 -15.20
CA ALA A 76 1.47 2.05 -13.96
C ALA A 76 2.38 2.77 -12.96
N MET A 77 3.66 2.39 -12.88
CA MET A 77 4.64 3.06 -12.00
C MET A 77 4.92 4.50 -12.45
N ALA A 78 5.07 4.74 -13.75
CA ALA A 78 5.27 6.09 -14.29
C ALA A 78 4.04 6.99 -14.03
N ALA A 79 2.83 6.47 -14.26
CA ALA A 79 1.59 7.20 -14.00
C ALA A 79 1.40 7.50 -12.51
N GLY A 80 1.66 6.54 -11.63
CA GLY A 80 1.60 6.73 -10.18
C GLY A 80 2.63 7.76 -9.70
N LEU A 81 3.88 7.67 -10.17
CA LEU A 81 4.92 8.64 -9.82
C LEU A 81 4.57 10.06 -10.29
N ALA A 82 4.00 10.21 -11.48
CA ALA A 82 3.53 11.51 -11.96
C ALA A 82 2.35 12.05 -11.12
N THR A 83 1.46 11.17 -10.66
CA THR A 83 0.28 11.54 -9.86
C THR A 83 0.64 11.95 -8.43
N LEU A 84 1.69 11.38 -7.84
CA LEU A 84 2.09 11.61 -6.46
C LEU A 84 3.18 12.69 -6.28
N ARG A 85 3.76 13.20 -7.37
CA ARG A 85 4.72 14.32 -7.36
C ARG A 85 4.04 15.61 -6.91
#